data_AF-A0A1V5KL60-F1
#
_entry.id   AF-A0A1V5KL60-F1
#
_cell.length_a   1.000
_cell.length_b   1.000
_cell.length_c   1.000
_cell.angle_alpha   90.00
_cell.angle_beta   90.00
_cell.angle_gamma   90.00
#
_symmetry.space_group_name_H-M   'P 1'
#
loop_
_entity.id
_entity.type
_entity.pdbx_description
1 polymer ?
#
loop_
_entity_poly.entity_id
_entity_poly.type
_entity_poly.pdbx_seq_one_letter_code
_entity_poly.pdbx_strand_id
1 'polypeptide(L)'
;MQDELAVIKEAEKELAEIRPKVVEIERLKAEKEEWDRLALRKTRQEGLEQARRHLDEQQQSLRMRLDVCSASLLHYDALVAELQALNERLRDAEEAVQDLRQQYNESSGRRTHAERNGREWVEKAATLRQLGPKGVCPTCTQPLLGHYEQALAEIEQTISQLRQEYVLARDQEKTLLLAIREKETAVEALRRQKEELVKRQAGLDETKKQLAQLTAERKTLQERHEQNQAQLAELGAIDYDADAHAACTERVAAAQAWLQKQAQLEERVGRRSKLEADLSAAQKARVEISKDLDQSRQAQAALNFNEADFQFAKAEVDRESQALDQSQEELSGCRETMARVAGETESLAQTIQEQAQKGEQIKLLDEEVRYLEALDMHLGRFRLELAGRIRPLLAHRASQLLALVSNNRYQWLELDEDYGIQVYDANQAFGVNRFSGGEQDLVNLCLRIAISQVVAERSGGFPVNFLVLDEVFASQDEERKQSILDALNRLSSQFRQIFMITHVEAIKEILPVILEVRFRDAETSEAVWR
;
A
#
# COMPACT_ATOMS: atom_id res chain seq x y z
N MET A 1 -85.76 -41.72 40.98
CA MET A 1 -86.52 -42.41 39.93
C MET A 1 -87.89 -41.78 39.66
N GLN A 2 -88.89 -41.79 40.57
CA GLN A 2 -90.12 -40.98 40.35
C GLN A 2 -89.86 -39.46 40.44
N ASP A 3 -88.94 -39.02 41.31
CA ASP A 3 -88.46 -37.63 41.33
C ASP A 3 -87.62 -37.25 40.10
N GLU A 4 -86.94 -38.21 39.46
CA GLU A 4 -86.09 -37.95 38.28
C GLU A 4 -86.93 -37.73 37.00
N LEU A 5 -88.08 -38.39 36.89
CA LEU A 5 -89.05 -38.14 35.81
C LEU A 5 -89.73 -36.77 35.93
N ALA A 6 -89.84 -36.21 37.14
CA ALA A 6 -90.28 -34.84 37.37
C ALA A 6 -89.17 -33.83 37.01
N VAL A 7 -87.93 -34.11 37.40
CA VAL A 7 -86.74 -33.29 37.05
C VAL A 7 -86.46 -33.27 35.53
N ILE A 8 -86.73 -34.36 34.80
CA ILE A 8 -86.61 -34.40 33.33
C ILE A 8 -87.67 -33.53 32.64
N LYS A 9 -88.90 -33.45 33.18
CA LYS A 9 -89.94 -32.53 32.67
C LYS A 9 -89.62 -31.06 32.95
N GLU A 10 -88.93 -30.78 34.05
CA GLU A 10 -88.44 -29.44 34.39
C GLU A 10 -87.26 -29.05 33.48
N ALA A 11 -86.38 -29.99 33.16
CA ALA A 11 -85.32 -29.83 32.17
C ALA A 11 -85.84 -29.59 30.74
N GLU A 12 -86.96 -30.20 30.33
CA GLU A 12 -87.63 -29.93 29.04
C GLU A 12 -88.17 -28.48 28.97
N LYS A 13 -88.67 -27.94 30.08
CA LYS A 13 -89.11 -26.54 30.18
C LYS A 13 -87.92 -25.57 30.14
N GLU A 14 -86.87 -25.84 30.90
CA GLU A 14 -85.64 -25.02 30.86
C GLU A 14 -84.97 -25.04 29.48
N LEU A 15 -85.00 -26.18 28.77
CA LEU A 15 -84.48 -26.29 27.41
C LEU A 15 -85.26 -25.41 26.42
N ALA A 16 -86.58 -25.34 26.56
CA ALA A 16 -87.44 -24.49 25.73
C ALA A 16 -87.18 -22.99 25.95
N GLU A 17 -86.79 -22.58 27.17
CA GLU A 17 -86.43 -21.19 27.51
C GLU A 17 -85.01 -20.77 27.05
N ILE A 18 -84.08 -21.73 26.95
CA ILE A 18 -82.67 -21.46 26.58
C ILE A 18 -82.49 -21.43 25.05
N ARG A 19 -83.25 -22.23 24.29
CA ARG A 19 -83.17 -22.29 22.82
C ARG A 19 -83.19 -20.94 22.08
N PRO A 20 -84.08 -19.98 22.41
CA PRO A 20 -84.07 -18.67 21.73
C PRO A 20 -82.82 -17.82 22.04
N LYS A 21 -82.14 -18.04 23.19
CA LYS A 21 -80.94 -17.30 23.60
C LYS A 21 -79.66 -17.78 22.91
N VAL A 22 -79.67 -19.00 22.37
CA VAL A 22 -78.52 -19.62 21.68
C VAL A 22 -78.42 -19.16 20.22
N VAL A 23 -79.53 -18.72 19.61
CA VAL A 23 -79.58 -18.24 18.22
C VAL A 23 -78.72 -16.98 18.00
N GLU A 24 -78.52 -16.16 19.04
CA GLU A 24 -77.71 -14.93 18.95
C GLU A 24 -76.18 -15.17 19.00
N ILE A 25 -75.71 -16.38 19.33
CA ILE A 25 -74.28 -16.68 19.52
C ILE A 25 -73.49 -16.48 18.22
N GLU A 26 -73.99 -16.96 17.10
CA GLU A 26 -73.27 -16.87 15.82
C GLU A 26 -73.14 -15.42 15.35
N ARG A 27 -74.15 -14.59 15.63
CA ARG A 27 -74.09 -13.14 15.38
C ARG A 27 -73.07 -12.46 16.30
N LEU A 28 -73.09 -12.77 17.60
CA LEU A 28 -72.14 -12.18 18.56
C LEU A 28 -70.69 -12.62 18.30
N LYS A 29 -70.48 -13.86 17.83
CA LYS A 29 -69.15 -14.32 17.38
C LYS A 29 -68.67 -13.54 16.17
N ALA A 30 -69.52 -13.31 15.17
CA ALA A 30 -69.17 -12.51 14.00
C ALA A 30 -68.85 -11.05 14.36
N GLU A 31 -69.66 -10.43 15.24
CA GLU A 31 -69.39 -9.08 15.77
C GLU A 31 -68.05 -9.04 16.55
N LYS A 32 -67.74 -10.08 17.35
CA LYS A 32 -66.44 -10.19 18.03
C LYS A 32 -65.27 -10.34 17.06
N GLU A 33 -65.41 -11.16 16.02
CA GLU A 33 -64.35 -11.33 15.00
C GLU A 33 -64.03 -10.01 14.28
N GLU A 34 -65.02 -9.15 14.05
CA GLU A 34 -64.80 -7.81 13.51
C GLU A 34 -64.04 -6.90 14.50
N TRP A 35 -64.40 -6.94 15.78
CA TRP A 35 -63.65 -6.23 16.82
C TRP A 35 -62.21 -6.74 17.00
N ASP A 36 -61.99 -8.06 16.96
CA ASP A 36 -60.66 -8.68 17.01
C ASP A 36 -59.80 -8.23 15.81
N ARG A 37 -60.39 -8.11 14.61
CA ARG A 37 -59.69 -7.57 13.42
C ARG A 37 -59.33 -6.08 13.57
N LEU A 38 -60.23 -5.27 14.12
CA LEU A 38 -59.97 -3.85 14.39
C LEU A 38 -58.92 -3.66 15.48
N ALA A 39 -58.96 -4.47 16.55
CA ALA A 39 -57.95 -4.49 17.61
C ALA A 39 -56.56 -4.79 17.05
N LEU A 40 -56.43 -5.83 16.22
CA LEU A 40 -55.15 -6.19 15.60
C LEU A 40 -54.59 -5.08 14.71
N ARG A 41 -55.45 -4.42 13.92
CA ARG A 41 -55.07 -3.26 13.11
C ARG A 41 -54.62 -2.09 13.98
N LYS A 42 -55.31 -1.83 15.09
CA LYS A 42 -54.97 -0.74 16.03
C LYS A 42 -53.63 -0.97 16.72
N THR A 43 -53.38 -2.18 17.22
CA THR A 43 -52.07 -2.55 17.81
C THR A 43 -50.94 -2.44 16.78
N ARG A 44 -51.19 -2.83 15.52
CA ARG A 44 -50.21 -2.67 14.44
C ARG A 44 -49.92 -1.20 14.12
N GLN A 45 -50.95 -0.33 14.12
CA GLN A 45 -50.77 1.12 13.95
C GLN A 45 -49.90 1.70 15.07
N GLU A 46 -50.21 1.38 16.33
CA GLU A 46 -49.45 1.86 17.48
C GLU A 46 -48.00 1.39 17.46
N GLY A 47 -47.75 0.13 17.08
CA GLY A 47 -46.41 -0.42 16.91
C GLY A 47 -45.61 0.30 15.81
N LEU A 48 -46.24 0.61 14.68
CA LEU A 48 -45.62 1.37 13.59
C LEU A 48 -45.36 2.85 13.96
N GLU A 49 -46.26 3.48 14.71
CA GLU A 49 -46.07 4.84 15.23
C GLU A 49 -44.91 4.92 16.23
N GLN A 50 -44.79 3.94 17.13
CA GLN A 50 -43.65 3.81 18.03
C GLN A 50 -42.34 3.58 17.26
N ALA A 51 -42.34 2.67 16.28
CA ALA A 51 -41.18 2.43 15.43
C ALA A 51 -40.76 3.68 14.64
N ARG A 52 -41.72 4.49 14.16
CA ARG A 52 -41.43 5.76 13.49
C ARG A 52 -40.74 6.76 14.42
N ARG A 53 -41.27 6.96 15.63
CA ARG A 53 -40.64 7.85 16.63
C ARG A 53 -39.21 7.44 16.95
N HIS A 54 -38.96 6.14 17.11
CA HIS A 54 -37.62 5.63 17.34
C HIS A 54 -36.68 5.87 16.13
N LEU A 55 -37.17 5.70 14.91
CA LEU A 55 -36.40 6.02 13.69
C LEU A 55 -36.10 7.52 13.58
N ASP A 56 -37.03 8.40 13.95
CA ASP A 56 -36.84 9.86 13.96
C ASP A 56 -35.72 10.27 14.94
N GLU A 57 -35.71 9.71 16.15
CA GLU A 57 -34.66 9.93 17.15
C GLU A 57 -33.29 9.45 16.65
N GLN A 58 -33.25 8.28 16.01
CA GLN A 58 -32.03 7.74 15.40
C GLN A 58 -31.51 8.63 14.27
N GLN A 59 -32.39 9.13 13.39
CA GLN A 59 -32.02 10.05 12.32
C GLN A 59 -31.47 11.37 12.86
N GLN A 60 -32.06 11.92 13.93
CA GLN A 60 -31.57 13.15 14.56
C GLN A 60 -30.17 12.95 15.17
N SER A 61 -29.94 11.84 15.89
CA SER A 61 -28.64 11.48 16.43
C SER A 61 -27.58 11.30 15.34
N LEU A 62 -27.94 10.58 14.27
CA LEU A 62 -27.05 10.33 13.13
C LEU A 62 -26.68 11.62 12.39
N ARG A 63 -27.64 12.55 12.26
CA ARG A 63 -27.40 13.87 11.66
C ARG A 63 -26.34 14.66 12.41
N MET A 64 -26.41 14.71 13.75
CA MET A 64 -25.39 15.38 14.56
C MET A 64 -24.00 14.77 14.36
N ARG A 65 -23.89 13.43 14.26
CA ARG A 65 -22.62 12.75 13.99
C ARG A 65 -22.07 13.06 12.59
N LEU A 66 -22.94 13.11 11.58
CA LEU A 66 -22.56 13.51 10.21
C LEU A 66 -22.05 14.96 10.16
N ASP A 67 -22.71 15.88 10.87
CA ASP A 67 -22.30 17.28 10.93
C ASP A 67 -20.90 17.42 11.56
N VAL A 68 -20.60 16.69 12.64
CA VAL A 68 -19.26 16.66 13.26
C VAL A 68 -18.18 16.10 12.31
N CYS A 69 -18.49 15.01 11.61
CA CYS A 69 -17.53 14.40 10.67
C CYS A 69 -17.27 15.32 9.46
N SER A 70 -18.33 15.94 8.92
CA SER A 70 -18.21 16.87 7.78
C SER A 70 -17.44 18.14 8.15
N ALA A 71 -17.68 18.70 9.34
CA ALA A 71 -16.92 19.86 9.85
C ALA A 71 -15.43 19.54 10.00
N SER A 72 -15.10 18.33 10.46
CA SER A 72 -13.71 17.88 10.62
C SER A 72 -12.99 17.73 9.27
N LEU A 73 -13.73 17.44 8.20
CA LEU A 73 -13.20 17.25 6.83
C LEU A 73 -13.14 18.53 5.99
N LEU A 74 -13.62 19.67 6.52
CA LEU A 74 -13.69 20.94 5.77
C LEU A 74 -12.31 21.39 5.20
N HIS A 75 -11.22 21.02 5.88
CA HIS A 75 -9.85 21.41 5.52
C HIS A 75 -9.02 20.24 4.96
N TYR A 76 -9.67 19.12 4.62
CA TYR A 76 -8.97 17.94 4.13
C TYR A 76 -8.19 18.20 2.84
N ASP A 77 -8.83 18.82 1.85
CA ASP A 77 -8.19 19.11 0.56
C ASP A 77 -7.03 20.11 0.70
N ALA A 78 -7.16 21.08 1.61
CA ALA A 78 -6.09 22.02 1.93
C ALA A 78 -4.88 21.30 2.54
N LEU A 79 -5.09 20.34 3.44
CA LEU A 79 -4.03 19.53 4.03
C LEU A 79 -3.34 18.63 2.99
N VAL A 80 -4.10 18.04 2.07
CA VAL A 80 -3.54 17.24 0.97
C VAL A 80 -2.66 18.11 0.06
N ALA A 81 -3.11 19.33 -0.27
CA ALA A 81 -2.32 20.28 -1.05
C ALA A 81 -1.04 20.73 -0.30
N GLU A 82 -1.13 20.97 1.01
CA GLU A 82 0.02 21.30 1.86
C GLU A 82 1.06 20.16 1.88
N LEU A 83 0.61 18.91 1.97
CA LEU A 83 1.46 17.73 1.97
C LEU A 83 2.13 17.51 0.59
N GLN A 84 1.44 17.81 -0.50
CA GLN A 84 2.02 17.80 -1.85
C GLN A 84 3.12 18.85 -1.99
N ALA A 85 2.85 20.10 -1.61
CA ALA A 85 3.86 21.16 -1.64
C ALA A 85 5.06 20.85 -0.73
N LEU A 86 4.84 20.21 0.42
CA LEU A 86 5.92 19.80 1.31
C LEU A 86 6.79 18.69 0.70
N ASN A 87 6.19 17.74 -0.03
CA ASN A 87 6.95 16.70 -0.74
C ASN A 87 7.85 17.28 -1.83
N GLU A 88 7.37 18.28 -2.58
CA GLU A 88 8.18 18.99 -3.58
C GLU A 88 9.37 19.69 -2.90
N ARG A 89 9.12 20.46 -1.83
CA ARG A 89 10.17 21.13 -1.06
C ARG A 89 11.20 20.18 -0.46
N LEU A 90 10.76 19.00 0.00
CA LEU A 90 11.66 17.98 0.54
C LEU A 90 12.55 17.41 -0.56
N ARG A 91 11.98 17.13 -1.73
CA ARG A 91 12.73 16.63 -2.89
C ARG A 91 13.80 17.63 -3.33
N ASP A 92 13.43 18.90 -3.49
CA ASP A 92 14.37 19.97 -3.88
C ASP A 92 15.51 20.12 -2.85
N ALA A 93 15.18 19.99 -1.56
CA ALA A 93 16.18 20.07 -0.49
C ALA A 93 17.13 18.86 -0.47
N GLU A 94 16.63 17.66 -0.73
CA GLU A 94 17.44 16.43 -0.85
C GLU A 94 18.37 16.48 -2.07
N GLU A 95 17.88 16.98 -3.21
CA GLU A 95 18.68 17.21 -4.42
C GLU A 95 19.80 18.23 -4.16
N ALA A 96 19.49 19.35 -3.50
CA ALA A 96 20.51 20.33 -3.12
C ALA A 96 21.60 19.78 -2.18
N VAL A 97 21.25 18.86 -1.26
CA VAL A 97 22.24 18.16 -0.42
C VAL A 97 23.13 17.26 -1.28
N GLN A 98 22.56 16.56 -2.25
CA GLN A 98 23.30 15.70 -3.16
C GLN A 98 24.30 16.51 -4.00
N ASP A 99 23.90 17.66 -4.55
CA ASP A 99 24.76 18.56 -5.31
C ASP A 99 25.93 19.10 -4.46
N LEU A 100 25.65 19.51 -3.22
CA LEU A 100 26.69 19.98 -2.30
C LEU A 100 27.68 18.87 -1.94
N ARG A 101 27.20 17.62 -1.77
CA ARG A 101 28.07 16.46 -1.53
C ARG A 101 28.96 16.16 -2.73
N GLN A 102 28.45 16.32 -3.95
CA GLN A 102 29.25 16.19 -5.16
C GLN A 102 30.38 17.25 -5.20
N GLN A 103 30.04 18.52 -4.98
CA GLN A 103 31.05 19.61 -4.93
C GLN A 103 32.08 19.39 -3.81
N TYR A 104 31.65 18.83 -2.67
CA TYR A 104 32.56 18.47 -1.58
C TYR A 104 33.54 17.40 -2.02
N ASN A 105 33.07 16.33 -2.68
CA ASN A 105 33.93 15.25 -3.17
C ASN A 105 34.94 15.76 -4.20
N GLU A 106 34.53 16.64 -5.12
CA GLU A 106 35.43 17.28 -6.10
C GLU A 106 36.49 18.15 -5.43
N SER A 107 36.10 18.93 -4.43
CA SER A 107 37.03 19.75 -3.63
C SER A 107 37.98 18.87 -2.81
N SER A 108 37.52 17.72 -2.33
CA SER A 108 38.34 16.76 -1.60
C SER A 108 39.34 16.02 -2.47
N GLY A 109 38.94 15.67 -3.69
CA GLY A 109 39.85 15.17 -4.72
C GLY A 109 40.96 16.19 -5.02
N ARG A 110 40.62 17.47 -5.21
CA ARG A 110 41.61 18.53 -5.44
C ARG A 110 42.56 18.71 -4.26
N ARG A 111 42.06 18.72 -3.03
CA ARG A 111 42.88 18.84 -1.82
C ARG A 111 43.85 17.67 -1.68
N THR A 112 43.37 16.44 -1.86
CA THR A 112 44.19 15.22 -1.74
C THR A 112 45.25 15.13 -2.84
N HIS A 113 44.90 15.53 -4.08
CA HIS A 113 45.84 15.66 -5.18
C HIS A 113 46.96 16.67 -4.89
N ALA A 114 46.59 17.90 -4.49
CA ALA A 114 47.53 18.95 -4.15
C ALA A 114 48.44 18.57 -2.96
N GLU A 115 47.88 17.89 -1.96
CA GLU A 115 48.64 17.38 -0.81
C GLU A 115 49.67 16.33 -1.21
N ARG A 116 49.26 15.32 -1.99
CA ARG A 116 50.14 14.24 -2.44
C ARG A 116 51.26 14.77 -3.32
N ASN A 117 50.91 15.50 -4.38
CA ASN A 117 51.89 16.04 -5.31
C ASN A 117 52.79 17.07 -4.63
N GLY A 118 52.24 17.89 -3.73
CA GLY A 118 53.03 18.83 -2.94
C GLY A 118 54.12 18.14 -2.13
N ARG A 119 53.82 16.98 -1.50
CA ARG A 119 54.84 16.17 -0.80
C ARG A 119 55.90 15.64 -1.74
N GLU A 120 55.50 15.07 -2.88
CA GLU A 120 56.43 14.53 -3.89
C GLU A 120 57.39 15.62 -4.42
N TRP A 121 56.89 16.83 -4.70
CA TRP A 121 57.73 17.95 -5.16
C TRP A 121 58.63 18.52 -4.06
N VAL A 122 58.16 18.54 -2.80
CA VAL A 122 58.99 18.92 -1.65
C VAL A 122 60.15 17.93 -1.45
N GLU A 123 59.89 16.63 -1.61
CA GLU A 123 60.93 15.59 -1.59
C GLU A 123 61.93 15.78 -2.74
N LYS A 124 61.44 15.98 -3.98
CA LYS A 124 62.31 16.28 -5.14
C LYS A 124 63.18 17.52 -4.91
N ALA A 125 62.63 18.59 -4.33
CA ALA A 125 63.39 19.79 -3.97
C ALA A 125 64.48 19.47 -2.92
N ALA A 126 64.17 18.64 -1.92
CA ALA A 126 65.13 18.23 -0.91
C ALA A 126 66.27 17.39 -1.51
N THR A 127 65.95 16.43 -2.38
CA THR A 127 66.95 15.62 -3.10
C THR A 127 67.83 16.49 -3.99
N LEU A 128 67.24 17.45 -4.72
CA LEU A 128 68.00 18.37 -5.57
C LEU A 128 68.96 19.23 -4.73
N ARG A 129 68.49 19.77 -3.59
CA ARG A 129 69.33 20.55 -2.66
C ARG A 129 70.49 19.74 -2.09
N GLN A 130 70.32 18.44 -1.87
CA GLN A 130 71.39 17.56 -1.39
C GLN A 130 72.47 17.28 -2.46
N LEU A 131 72.09 17.20 -3.74
CA LEU A 131 73.02 16.96 -4.85
C LEU A 131 73.89 18.19 -5.16
N GLY A 132 73.34 19.40 -4.93
CA GLY A 132 74.05 20.67 -5.12
C GLY A 132 74.41 20.97 -6.59
N PRO A 133 75.05 22.13 -6.86
CA PRO A 133 75.28 22.63 -8.22
C PRO A 133 76.31 21.83 -9.03
N LYS A 134 77.13 20.98 -8.40
CA LYS A 134 78.06 20.07 -9.09
C LYS A 134 77.52 18.64 -9.23
N GLY A 135 76.31 18.38 -8.71
CA GLY A 135 75.65 17.08 -8.79
C GLY A 135 75.16 16.75 -10.20
N VAL A 136 74.89 15.47 -10.43
CA VAL A 136 74.28 14.99 -11.67
C VAL A 136 72.76 14.94 -11.48
N CYS A 137 72.01 15.50 -12.41
CA CYS A 137 70.54 15.52 -12.34
C CYS A 137 69.98 14.07 -12.34
N PRO A 138 69.15 13.69 -11.35
CA PRO A 138 68.64 12.32 -11.24
C PRO A 138 67.58 11.98 -12.31
N THR A 139 67.05 12.99 -13.02
CA THR A 139 66.02 12.79 -14.06
C THR A 139 66.60 12.71 -15.47
N CYS A 140 67.62 13.52 -15.79
CA CYS A 140 68.20 13.59 -17.14
C CYS A 140 69.69 13.22 -17.22
N THR A 141 70.33 12.86 -16.11
CA THR A 141 71.74 12.42 -15.99
C THR A 141 72.81 13.45 -16.44
N GLN A 142 72.44 14.71 -16.63
CA GLN A 142 73.37 15.80 -16.99
C GLN A 142 73.91 16.55 -15.75
N PRO A 143 75.13 17.12 -15.80
CA PRO A 143 75.67 17.96 -14.72
C PRO A 143 74.81 19.22 -14.52
N LEU A 144 74.35 19.46 -13.28
CA LEU A 144 73.41 20.55 -12.98
C LEU A 144 73.99 21.95 -13.18
N LEU A 145 75.29 22.15 -12.89
CA LEU A 145 76.08 23.36 -13.13
C LEU A 145 75.27 24.68 -13.06
N GLY A 146 75.13 25.42 -14.17
CA GLY A 146 74.39 26.69 -14.22
C GLY A 146 72.86 26.58 -14.27
N HIS A 147 72.32 25.37 -14.44
CA HIS A 147 70.88 25.11 -14.51
C HIS A 147 70.27 24.72 -13.15
N TYR A 148 71.11 24.53 -12.12
CA TYR A 148 70.69 24.18 -10.78
C TYR A 148 69.70 25.19 -10.17
N GLU A 149 70.02 26.49 -10.27
CA GLU A 149 69.17 27.55 -9.71
C GLU A 149 67.83 27.67 -10.45
N GLN A 150 67.82 27.46 -11.77
CA GLN A 150 66.60 27.47 -12.58
C GLN A 150 65.69 26.30 -12.24
N ALA A 151 66.23 25.07 -12.18
CA ALA A 151 65.47 23.88 -11.83
C ALA A 151 64.90 23.95 -10.40
N LEU A 152 65.67 24.50 -9.45
CA LEU A 152 65.19 24.69 -8.08
C LEU A 152 64.07 25.74 -8.02
N ALA A 153 64.19 26.85 -8.77
CA ALA A 153 63.16 27.88 -8.84
C ALA A 153 61.85 27.35 -9.45
N GLU A 154 61.90 26.53 -10.50
CA GLU A 154 60.73 25.88 -11.11
C GLU A 154 60.02 24.93 -10.14
N ILE A 155 60.79 24.13 -9.39
CA ILE A 155 60.24 23.24 -8.36
C ILE A 155 59.60 24.05 -7.23
N GLU A 156 60.25 25.10 -6.75
CA GLU A 156 59.72 25.96 -5.69
C GLU A 156 58.45 26.70 -6.13
N GLN A 157 58.38 27.13 -7.39
CA GLN A 157 57.18 27.71 -7.98
C GLN A 157 56.02 26.69 -8.03
N THR A 158 56.31 25.46 -8.45
CA THR A 158 55.32 24.35 -8.48
C THR A 158 54.81 24.02 -7.07
N ILE A 159 55.70 23.98 -6.08
CA ILE A 159 55.31 23.78 -4.66
C ILE A 159 54.42 24.93 -4.18
N SER A 160 54.72 26.17 -4.55
CA SER A 160 53.90 27.34 -4.19
C SER A 160 52.49 27.26 -4.77
N GLN A 161 52.36 26.87 -6.05
CA GLN A 161 51.08 26.66 -6.72
C GLN A 161 50.25 25.56 -6.04
N LEU A 162 50.84 24.39 -5.82
CA LEU A 162 50.17 23.27 -5.13
C LEU A 162 49.76 23.62 -3.69
N ARG A 163 50.55 24.46 -2.99
CA ARG A 163 50.14 24.98 -1.67
C ARG A 163 48.93 25.91 -1.76
N GLN A 164 48.87 26.79 -2.76
CA GLN A 164 47.71 27.65 -2.97
C GLN A 164 46.46 26.82 -3.29
N GLU A 165 46.57 25.84 -4.18
CA GLU A 165 45.48 24.91 -4.52
C GLU A 165 45.00 24.12 -3.30
N TYR A 166 45.93 23.62 -2.47
CA TYR A 166 45.58 22.92 -1.23
C TYR A 166 44.78 23.82 -0.28
N VAL A 167 45.22 25.06 -0.06
CA VAL A 167 44.53 26.01 0.83
C VAL A 167 43.13 26.32 0.30
N LEU A 168 43.00 26.64 -0.99
CA LEU A 168 41.71 26.94 -1.62
C LEU A 168 40.75 25.74 -1.54
N ALA A 169 41.23 24.53 -1.87
CA ALA A 169 40.42 23.32 -1.83
C ALA A 169 39.99 22.97 -0.39
N ARG A 170 40.88 23.13 0.59
CA ARG A 170 40.58 22.92 2.02
C ARG A 170 39.54 23.92 2.55
N ASP A 171 39.66 25.19 2.18
CA ASP A 171 38.71 26.22 2.63
C ASP A 171 37.34 26.03 1.95
N GLN A 172 37.32 25.59 0.68
CA GLN A 172 36.12 25.17 -0.02
C GLN A 172 35.45 23.95 0.63
N GLU A 173 36.20 22.88 0.93
CA GLU A 173 35.69 21.72 1.67
C GLU A 173 35.02 22.14 2.99
N LYS A 174 35.69 23.00 3.77
CA LYS A 174 35.15 23.48 5.05
C LYS A 174 33.84 24.23 4.88
N THR A 175 33.75 25.08 3.86
CA THR A 175 32.55 25.87 3.55
C THR A 175 31.41 24.95 3.10
N LEU A 176 31.70 24.01 2.20
CA LEU A 176 30.73 23.03 1.72
C LEU A 176 30.23 22.11 2.83
N LEU A 177 31.10 21.69 3.74
CA LEU A 177 30.72 20.83 4.87
C LEU A 177 29.78 21.54 5.85
N LEU A 178 29.93 22.86 6.04
CA LEU A 178 28.97 23.66 6.81
C LEU A 178 27.63 23.79 6.07
N ALA A 179 27.65 24.08 4.76
CA ALA A 179 26.45 24.16 3.94
C ALA A 179 25.67 22.84 3.87
N ILE A 180 26.37 21.70 3.77
CA ILE A 180 25.78 20.36 3.83
C ILE A 180 25.04 20.16 5.15
N ARG A 181 25.70 20.45 6.29
CA ARG A 181 25.07 20.32 7.62
C ARG A 181 23.83 21.20 7.76
N GLU A 182 23.90 22.45 7.31
CA GLU A 182 22.74 23.36 7.33
C GLU A 182 21.58 22.81 6.49
N LYS A 183 21.85 22.28 5.30
CA LYS A 183 20.82 21.69 4.44
C LYS A 183 20.28 20.36 4.98
N GLU A 184 21.12 19.51 5.54
CA GLU A 184 20.71 18.25 6.18
C GLU A 184 19.76 18.52 7.37
N THR A 185 20.08 19.50 8.22
CA THR A 185 19.16 19.89 9.31
C THR A 185 17.83 20.44 8.81
N ALA A 186 17.83 21.17 7.69
CA ALA A 186 16.59 21.62 7.05
C ALA A 186 15.77 20.45 6.47
N VAL A 187 16.43 19.46 5.84
CA VAL A 187 15.78 18.23 5.36
C VAL A 187 15.16 17.45 6.52
N GLU A 188 15.88 17.30 7.64
CA GLU A 188 15.34 16.64 8.83
C GLU A 188 14.10 17.36 9.40
N ALA A 189 14.11 18.70 9.42
CA ALA A 189 12.95 19.50 9.84
C ALA A 189 11.75 19.30 8.91
N LEU A 190 11.96 19.28 7.60
CA LEU A 190 10.91 19.01 6.61
C LEU A 190 10.36 17.58 6.73
N ARG A 191 11.22 16.59 7.00
CA ARG A 191 10.79 15.20 7.25
C ARG A 191 9.89 15.09 8.48
N ARG A 192 10.24 15.78 9.57
CA ARG A 192 9.38 15.83 10.78
C ARG A 192 8.03 16.47 10.50
N GLN A 193 8.01 17.61 9.80
CA GLN A 193 6.75 18.25 9.39
C GLN A 193 5.89 17.32 8.53
N LYS A 194 6.52 16.56 7.61
CA LYS A 194 5.83 15.59 6.77
C LYS A 194 5.21 14.47 7.60
N GLU A 195 5.94 13.93 8.57
CA GLU A 195 5.40 12.90 9.47
C GLU A 195 4.17 13.40 10.24
N GLU A 196 4.18 14.64 10.74
CA GLU A 196 3.04 15.24 11.43
C GLU A 196 1.83 15.40 10.51
N LEU A 197 2.02 15.92 9.29
CA LEU A 197 0.94 16.08 8.32
C LEU A 197 0.39 14.73 7.83
N VAL A 198 1.25 13.73 7.61
CA VAL A 198 0.82 12.36 7.24
C VAL A 198 -0.04 11.73 8.35
N LYS A 199 0.35 11.88 9.62
CA LYS A 199 -0.46 11.41 10.76
C LYS A 199 -1.82 12.10 10.79
N ARG A 200 -1.85 13.40 10.56
CA ARG A 200 -3.10 14.18 10.51
C ARG A 200 -3.98 13.77 9.32
N GLN A 201 -3.38 13.52 8.15
CA GLN A 201 -4.08 13.01 6.98
C GLN A 201 -4.73 11.66 7.27
N ALA A 202 -4.00 10.71 7.87
CA ALA A 202 -4.52 9.40 8.21
C ALA A 202 -5.73 9.47 9.17
N GLY A 203 -5.68 10.38 10.15
CA GLY A 203 -6.82 10.64 11.04
C GLY A 203 -8.05 11.18 10.30
N LEU A 204 -7.85 12.09 9.34
CA LEU A 204 -8.95 12.60 8.51
C LEU A 204 -9.46 11.57 7.49
N ASP A 205 -8.60 10.71 6.93
CA ASP A 205 -9.01 9.62 6.05
C ASP A 205 -9.93 8.64 6.78
N GLU A 206 -9.66 8.37 8.05
CA GLU A 206 -10.55 7.55 8.88
C GLU A 206 -11.90 8.24 9.11
N THR A 207 -11.90 9.54 9.43
CA THR A 207 -13.13 10.34 9.51
C THR A 207 -13.91 10.35 8.19
N LYS A 208 -13.21 10.34 7.04
CA LYS A 208 -13.84 10.27 5.70
C LYS A 208 -14.52 8.92 5.46
N LYS A 209 -13.90 7.81 5.90
CA LYS A 209 -14.55 6.48 5.87
C LYS A 209 -15.77 6.43 6.79
N GLN A 210 -15.65 6.97 8.01
CA GLN A 210 -16.77 7.07 8.94
C GLN A 210 -17.92 7.89 8.36
N LEU A 211 -17.64 9.03 7.72
CA LEU A 211 -18.65 9.83 7.03
C LEU A 211 -19.38 9.02 5.95
N ALA A 212 -18.65 8.24 5.15
CA ALA A 212 -19.24 7.38 4.12
C ALA A 212 -20.16 6.30 4.73
N GLN A 213 -19.72 5.65 5.81
CA GLN A 213 -20.52 4.66 6.54
C GLN A 213 -21.80 5.28 7.13
N LEU A 214 -21.68 6.41 7.83
CA LEU A 214 -22.82 7.12 8.40
C LEU A 214 -23.79 7.62 7.33
N THR A 215 -23.28 8.02 6.16
CA THR A 215 -24.13 8.45 5.03
C THR A 215 -24.92 7.27 4.46
N ALA A 216 -24.31 6.09 4.36
CA ALA A 216 -24.99 4.86 3.96
C ALA A 216 -26.04 4.45 5.00
N GLU A 217 -25.70 4.48 6.29
CA GLU A 217 -26.63 4.20 7.39
C GLU A 217 -27.84 5.16 7.35
N ARG A 218 -27.61 6.45 7.13
CA ARG A 218 -28.67 7.46 6.97
C ARG A 218 -29.63 7.08 5.86
N LYS A 219 -29.10 6.67 4.71
CA LYS A 219 -29.92 6.26 3.56
C LYS A 219 -30.81 5.07 3.92
N THR A 220 -30.26 4.04 4.57
CA THR A 220 -31.04 2.86 4.98
C THR A 220 -32.11 3.19 6.02
N LEU A 221 -31.82 4.07 6.98
CA LEU A 221 -32.80 4.52 7.98
C LEU A 221 -33.89 5.37 7.34
N GLN A 222 -33.55 6.17 6.34
CA GLN A 222 -34.51 6.99 5.60
C GLN A 222 -35.47 6.11 4.77
N GLU A 223 -34.97 5.09 4.07
CA GLU A 223 -35.79 4.12 3.35
C GLU A 223 -36.77 3.38 4.29
N ARG A 224 -36.31 2.96 5.48
CA ARG A 224 -37.17 2.35 6.51
C ARG A 224 -38.23 3.31 7.05
N HIS A 225 -37.86 4.56 7.27
CA HIS A 225 -38.80 5.59 7.73
C HIS A 225 -39.90 5.83 6.68
N GLU A 226 -39.53 5.97 5.40
CA GLU A 226 -40.46 6.11 4.28
C GLU A 226 -41.39 4.88 4.16
N GLN A 227 -40.86 3.67 4.34
CA GLN A 227 -41.65 2.43 4.33
C GLN A 227 -42.67 2.38 5.48
N ASN A 228 -42.26 2.72 6.71
CA ASN A 228 -43.18 2.78 7.85
C ASN A 228 -44.25 3.86 7.67
N GLN A 229 -43.88 5.01 7.10
CA GLN A 229 -44.81 6.08 6.80
C GLN A 229 -45.85 5.66 5.75
N ALA A 230 -45.44 4.92 4.72
CA ALA A 230 -46.36 4.34 3.74
C ALA A 230 -47.32 3.32 4.36
N GLN A 231 -46.83 2.43 5.23
CA GLN A 231 -47.68 1.44 5.93
C GLN A 231 -48.68 2.10 6.89
N LEU A 232 -48.28 3.17 7.58
CA LEU A 232 -49.19 3.97 8.42
C LEU A 232 -50.26 4.67 7.57
N ALA A 233 -49.90 5.19 6.40
CA ALA A 233 -50.85 5.81 5.48
C ALA A 233 -51.86 4.79 4.92
N GLU A 234 -51.42 3.55 4.66
CA GLU A 234 -52.27 2.44 4.19
C GLU A 234 -53.29 1.99 5.25
N LEU A 235 -52.91 2.00 6.54
CA LEU A 235 -53.79 1.61 7.65
C LEU A 235 -54.93 2.61 7.90
N GLY A 236 -54.72 3.90 7.59
CA GLY A 236 -55.73 4.94 7.73
C GLY A 236 -56.22 5.17 9.17
N ALA A 237 -57.36 5.86 9.31
CA ALA A 237 -58.01 6.05 10.62
C ALA A 237 -58.78 4.79 11.02
N ILE A 238 -58.41 4.19 12.15
CA ILE A 238 -59.06 3.00 12.71
C ILE A 238 -59.96 3.43 13.87
N ASP A 239 -61.27 3.22 13.71
CA ASP A 239 -62.29 3.45 14.75
C ASP A 239 -62.42 2.18 15.61
N TYR A 240 -61.60 2.07 16.65
CA TYR A 240 -61.59 0.95 17.58
C TYR A 240 -61.92 1.44 18.99
N ASP A 241 -62.94 0.83 19.60
CA ASP A 241 -63.39 1.10 20.96
C ASP A 241 -63.11 -0.14 21.83
N ALA A 242 -62.20 0.03 22.80
CA ALA A 242 -61.79 -1.04 23.70
C ALA A 242 -62.89 -1.47 24.67
N ASP A 243 -63.75 -0.53 25.09
CA ASP A 243 -64.84 -0.80 26.03
C ASP A 243 -65.98 -1.55 25.33
N ALA A 244 -66.29 -1.18 24.09
CA ALA A 244 -67.26 -1.90 23.25
C ALA A 244 -66.80 -3.33 22.92
N HIS A 245 -65.51 -3.53 22.65
CA HIS A 245 -64.93 -4.86 22.41
C HIS A 245 -64.95 -5.74 23.66
N ALA A 246 -64.60 -5.19 24.83
CA ALA A 246 -64.68 -5.91 26.10
C ALA A 246 -66.12 -6.35 26.42
N ALA A 247 -67.09 -5.45 26.25
CA ALA A 247 -68.51 -5.75 26.44
C ALA A 247 -69.02 -6.82 25.45
N CYS A 248 -68.57 -6.80 24.19
CA CYS A 248 -68.88 -7.84 23.21
C CYS A 248 -68.29 -9.21 23.63
N THR A 249 -67.06 -9.22 24.13
CA THR A 249 -66.38 -10.44 24.60
C THR A 249 -67.08 -11.07 25.80
N GLU A 250 -67.54 -10.26 26.77
CA GLU A 250 -68.35 -10.74 27.90
C GLU A 250 -69.70 -11.32 27.44
N ARG A 251 -70.37 -10.67 26.49
CA ARG A 251 -71.63 -11.18 25.90
C ARG A 251 -71.43 -12.51 25.19
N VAL A 252 -70.34 -12.69 24.45
CA VAL A 252 -69.99 -13.97 23.82
C VAL A 252 -69.71 -15.05 24.88
N ALA A 253 -68.97 -14.74 25.94
CA ALA A 253 -68.69 -15.69 27.02
C ALA A 253 -69.97 -16.13 27.76
N ALA A 254 -70.87 -15.18 28.07
CA ALA A 254 -72.18 -15.47 28.65
C ALA A 254 -73.04 -16.34 27.72
N ALA A 255 -73.05 -16.05 26.42
CA ALA A 255 -73.79 -16.81 25.43
C ALA A 255 -73.22 -18.23 25.22
N GLN A 256 -71.91 -18.40 25.26
CA GLN A 256 -71.25 -19.72 25.25
C GLN A 256 -71.62 -20.58 26.47
N ALA A 257 -71.78 -19.98 27.65
CA ALA A 257 -72.26 -20.70 28.82
C ALA A 257 -73.70 -21.25 28.64
N TRP A 258 -74.57 -20.51 27.92
CA TRP A 258 -75.91 -20.99 27.57
C TRP A 258 -75.88 -22.16 26.57
N LEU A 259 -74.97 -22.15 25.59
CA LEU A 259 -74.77 -23.26 24.65
C LEU A 259 -74.30 -24.54 25.34
N GLN A 260 -73.36 -24.43 26.29
CA GLN A 260 -72.92 -25.57 27.10
C GLN A 260 -74.07 -26.12 27.97
N LYS A 261 -74.90 -25.23 28.54
CA LYS A 261 -76.07 -25.63 29.32
C LYS A 261 -77.16 -26.31 28.45
N GLN A 262 -77.36 -25.87 27.21
CA GLN A 262 -78.26 -26.55 26.26
C GLN A 262 -77.79 -27.97 25.95
N ALA A 263 -76.49 -28.18 25.66
CA ALA A 263 -75.95 -29.50 25.36
C ALA A 263 -76.12 -30.49 26.53
N GLN A 264 -75.91 -30.02 27.77
CA GLN A 264 -76.13 -30.83 28.98
C GLN A 264 -77.60 -31.22 29.21
N LEU A 265 -78.54 -30.33 28.87
CA LEU A 265 -79.98 -30.57 29.00
C LEU A 265 -80.52 -31.47 27.88
N GLU A 266 -80.02 -31.36 26.64
CA GLU A 266 -80.37 -32.25 25.53
C GLU A 266 -79.92 -33.70 25.77
N GLU A 267 -78.74 -33.89 26.39
CA GLU A 267 -78.28 -35.21 26.81
C GLU A 267 -79.20 -35.84 27.88
N ARG A 268 -79.76 -35.03 28.79
CA ARG A 268 -80.68 -35.49 29.85
C ARG A 268 -82.05 -35.89 29.32
N VAL A 269 -82.60 -35.17 28.34
CA VAL A 269 -83.90 -35.49 27.71
C VAL A 269 -83.83 -36.79 26.89
N GLY A 270 -82.67 -37.10 26.29
CA GLY A 270 -82.43 -38.36 25.57
C GLY A 270 -82.36 -39.62 26.44
N ARG A 271 -82.32 -39.50 27.79
CA ARG A 271 -82.18 -40.64 28.72
C ARG A 271 -83.50 -41.30 29.15
N ARG A 272 -84.67 -40.81 28.71
CA ARG A 272 -85.99 -41.35 29.12
C ARG A 272 -86.18 -42.84 28.82
N SER A 273 -85.71 -43.31 27.66
CA SER A 273 -85.82 -44.73 27.27
C SER A 273 -84.74 -45.62 27.90
N LYS A 274 -83.63 -45.04 28.39
CA LYS A 274 -82.57 -45.77 29.11
C LYS A 274 -82.83 -45.88 30.61
N LEU A 275 -83.51 -44.91 31.24
CA LEU A 275 -83.82 -44.92 32.67
C LEU A 275 -84.69 -46.12 33.09
N GLU A 276 -85.58 -46.58 32.22
CA GLU A 276 -86.40 -47.79 32.45
C GLU A 276 -85.55 -49.09 32.40
N ALA A 277 -84.45 -49.10 31.64
CA ALA A 277 -83.50 -50.21 31.58
C ALA A 277 -82.48 -50.17 32.73
N ASP A 278 -82.07 -48.97 33.15
CA ASP A 278 -81.03 -48.76 34.17
C ASP A 278 -81.52 -49.03 35.61
N LEU A 279 -82.84 -48.93 35.89
CA LEU A 279 -83.43 -49.33 37.18
C LEU A 279 -83.20 -50.83 37.48
N SER A 280 -83.21 -51.67 36.43
CA SER A 280 -82.92 -53.10 36.52
C SER A 280 -81.42 -53.40 36.70
N ALA A 281 -80.55 -52.57 36.13
CA ALA A 281 -79.09 -52.72 36.20
C ALA A 281 -78.48 -52.19 37.51
N ALA A 282 -79.01 -51.09 38.06
CA ALA A 282 -78.51 -50.46 39.28
C ALA A 282 -78.67 -51.33 40.55
N GLN A 283 -79.65 -52.24 40.58
CA GLN A 283 -79.81 -53.22 41.65
C GLN A 283 -78.76 -54.35 41.61
N LYS A 284 -78.15 -54.62 40.43
CA LYS A 284 -77.02 -55.55 40.30
C LYS A 284 -75.69 -54.90 40.67
N ALA A 285 -75.45 -53.65 40.23
CA ALA A 285 -74.21 -52.92 40.48
C ALA A 285 -73.94 -52.62 41.97
N ARG A 286 -75.00 -52.51 42.79
CA ARG A 286 -74.87 -52.26 44.24
C ARG A 286 -74.24 -53.42 45.02
N VAL A 287 -74.31 -54.64 44.47
CA VAL A 287 -73.71 -55.85 45.07
C VAL A 287 -72.23 -55.98 44.67
N GLU A 288 -71.86 -55.54 43.46
CA GLU A 288 -70.47 -55.56 42.97
C GLU A 288 -69.61 -54.48 43.64
N ILE A 289 -70.12 -53.25 43.78
CA ILE A 289 -69.37 -52.14 44.41
C ILE A 289 -69.11 -52.39 45.90
N SER A 290 -69.98 -53.12 46.58
CA SER A 290 -69.76 -53.56 47.97
C SER A 290 -68.61 -54.56 48.09
N LYS A 291 -68.35 -55.34 47.05
CA LYS A 291 -67.30 -56.36 47.01
C LYS A 291 -65.94 -55.74 46.67
N ASP A 292 -65.92 -54.77 45.76
CA ASP A 292 -64.71 -54.03 45.38
C ASP A 292 -64.20 -53.12 46.52
N LEU A 293 -65.10 -52.62 47.37
CA LEU A 293 -64.75 -51.78 48.51
C LEU A 293 -64.11 -52.58 49.66
N ASP A 294 -64.51 -53.86 49.84
CA ASP A 294 -63.86 -54.78 50.77
C ASP A 294 -62.53 -55.33 50.23
N GLN A 295 -62.43 -55.58 48.92
CA GLN A 295 -61.16 -55.95 48.27
C GLN A 295 -60.13 -54.82 48.30
N SER A 296 -60.56 -53.57 48.10
CA SER A 296 -59.67 -52.39 48.19
C SER A 296 -59.15 -52.15 49.61
N ARG A 297 -59.97 -52.44 50.63
CA ARG A 297 -59.56 -52.38 52.05
C ARG A 297 -58.59 -53.51 52.43
N GLN A 298 -58.78 -54.71 51.89
CA GLN A 298 -57.83 -55.82 52.07
C GLN A 298 -56.50 -55.58 51.32
N ALA A 299 -56.54 -55.00 50.11
CA ALA A 299 -55.35 -54.61 49.35
C ALA A 299 -54.55 -53.51 50.06
N GLN A 300 -55.22 -52.54 50.67
CA GLN A 300 -54.58 -51.49 51.47
C GLN A 300 -53.95 -52.04 52.76
N ALA A 301 -54.55 -53.06 53.38
CA ALA A 301 -53.96 -53.76 54.54
C ALA A 301 -52.80 -54.70 54.16
N ALA A 302 -52.78 -55.24 52.94
CA ALA A 302 -51.73 -56.12 52.43
C ALA A 302 -50.48 -55.37 51.89
N LEU A 303 -50.62 -54.08 51.59
CA LEU A 303 -49.56 -53.26 51.00
C LEU A 303 -48.39 -52.94 51.95
N ASN A 304 -48.53 -53.22 53.27
CA ASN A 304 -47.49 -53.00 54.29
C ASN A 304 -46.72 -51.69 54.10
N PHE A 305 -47.43 -50.63 53.71
CA PHE A 305 -46.83 -49.36 53.35
C PHE A 305 -46.29 -48.70 54.61
N ASN A 306 -44.97 -48.66 54.71
CA ASN A 306 -44.25 -48.00 55.78
C ASN A 306 -43.71 -46.68 55.25
N GLU A 307 -44.31 -45.58 55.69
CA GLU A 307 -43.92 -44.22 55.31
C GLU A 307 -42.42 -43.96 55.57
N ALA A 308 -41.85 -44.56 56.62
CA ALA A 308 -40.43 -44.41 56.93
C ALA A 308 -39.52 -45.09 55.88
N ASP A 309 -39.91 -46.26 55.36
CA ASP A 309 -39.14 -46.98 54.33
C ASP A 309 -39.25 -46.26 52.97
N PHE A 310 -40.41 -45.69 52.66
CA PHE A 310 -40.59 -44.85 51.47
C PHE A 310 -39.77 -43.56 51.54
N GLN A 311 -39.79 -42.85 52.67
CA GLN A 311 -39.01 -41.64 52.88
C GLN A 311 -37.50 -41.93 52.82
N PHE A 312 -37.06 -43.08 53.36
CA PHE A 312 -35.66 -43.52 53.26
C PHE A 312 -35.25 -43.83 51.82
N ALA A 313 -36.06 -44.62 51.09
CA ALA A 313 -35.80 -44.93 49.69
C ALA A 313 -35.83 -43.68 48.80
N LYS A 314 -36.74 -42.74 49.07
CA LYS A 314 -36.80 -41.44 48.39
C LYS A 314 -35.55 -40.61 48.68
N ALA A 315 -35.09 -40.56 49.93
CA ALA A 315 -33.88 -39.85 50.29
C ALA A 315 -32.61 -40.45 49.67
N GLU A 316 -32.56 -41.77 49.47
CA GLU A 316 -31.48 -42.40 48.68
C GLU A 316 -31.56 -42.01 47.20
N VAL A 317 -32.74 -42.08 46.58
CA VAL A 317 -32.92 -41.68 45.17
C VAL A 317 -32.57 -40.21 44.97
N ASP A 318 -32.99 -39.32 45.87
CA ASP A 318 -32.68 -37.89 45.80
C ASP A 318 -31.16 -37.64 45.95
N ARG A 319 -30.47 -38.41 46.81
CA ARG A 319 -29.02 -38.32 47.00
C ARG A 319 -28.24 -38.81 45.77
N GLU A 320 -28.63 -39.96 45.22
CA GLU A 320 -28.02 -40.52 44.01
C GLU A 320 -28.30 -39.63 42.79
N SER A 321 -29.48 -39.01 42.70
CA SER A 321 -29.79 -38.03 41.66
C SER A 321 -28.91 -36.78 41.76
N GLN A 322 -28.70 -36.24 42.97
CA GLN A 322 -27.78 -35.12 43.16
C GLN A 322 -26.32 -35.48 42.81
N ALA A 323 -25.88 -36.69 43.16
CA ALA A 323 -24.53 -37.16 42.81
C ALA A 323 -24.36 -37.33 41.29
N LEU A 324 -25.42 -37.79 40.60
CA LEU A 324 -25.45 -37.88 39.15
C LEU A 324 -25.38 -36.50 38.50
N ASP A 325 -26.16 -35.53 38.99
CA ASP A 325 -26.18 -34.16 38.46
C ASP A 325 -24.80 -33.49 38.61
N GLN A 326 -24.16 -33.63 39.78
CA GLN A 326 -22.79 -33.14 40.00
C GLN A 326 -21.78 -33.78 39.03
N SER A 327 -21.85 -35.10 38.85
CA SER A 327 -20.96 -35.81 37.93
C SER A 327 -21.16 -35.39 36.47
N GLN A 328 -22.41 -35.06 36.07
CA GLN A 328 -22.72 -34.54 34.74
C GLN A 328 -22.18 -33.13 34.54
N GLU A 329 -22.26 -32.27 35.56
CA GLU A 329 -21.74 -30.90 35.53
C GLU A 329 -20.20 -30.90 35.44
N GLU A 330 -19.52 -31.76 36.20
CA GLU A 330 -18.07 -31.98 36.11
C GLU A 330 -17.64 -32.50 34.74
N LEU A 331 -18.40 -33.45 34.16
CA LEU A 331 -18.15 -33.97 32.81
C LEU A 331 -18.32 -32.88 31.75
N SER A 332 -19.32 -32.01 31.90
CA SER A 332 -19.54 -30.87 31.00
C SER A 332 -18.36 -29.89 31.07
N GLY A 333 -17.91 -29.53 32.27
CA GLY A 333 -16.75 -28.66 32.47
C GLY A 333 -15.46 -29.26 31.90
N CYS A 334 -15.24 -30.56 32.08
CA CYS A 334 -14.11 -31.27 31.47
C CYS A 334 -14.17 -31.26 29.93
N ARG A 335 -15.36 -31.41 29.33
CA ARG A 335 -15.53 -31.37 27.87
C ARG A 335 -15.27 -29.98 27.31
N GLU A 336 -15.75 -28.94 27.98
CA GLU A 336 -15.53 -27.55 27.54
C GLU A 336 -14.04 -27.18 27.62
N THR A 337 -13.37 -27.57 28.70
CA THR A 337 -11.92 -27.36 28.84
C THR A 337 -11.11 -28.15 27.81
N MET A 338 -11.49 -29.40 27.52
CA MET A 338 -10.87 -30.17 26.42
C MET A 338 -11.06 -29.50 25.06
N ALA A 339 -12.27 -29.01 24.75
CA ALA A 339 -12.53 -28.32 23.49
C ALA A 339 -11.71 -27.04 23.36
N ARG A 340 -11.61 -26.26 24.45
CA ARG A 340 -10.78 -25.05 24.49
C ARG A 340 -9.30 -25.36 24.26
N VAL A 341 -8.74 -26.33 25.00
CA VAL A 341 -7.32 -26.71 24.87
C VAL A 341 -7.02 -27.29 23.49
N ALA A 342 -7.93 -28.09 22.93
CA ALA A 342 -7.79 -28.60 21.57
C ALA A 342 -7.73 -27.47 20.53
N GLY A 343 -8.64 -26.50 20.63
CA GLY A 343 -8.64 -25.32 19.75
C GLY A 343 -7.39 -24.45 19.89
N GLU A 344 -6.93 -24.21 21.12
CA GLU A 344 -5.67 -23.50 21.39
C GLU A 344 -4.46 -24.25 20.79
N THR A 345 -4.43 -25.58 20.91
CA THR A 345 -3.34 -26.41 20.38
C THR A 345 -3.31 -26.40 18.86
N GLU A 346 -4.48 -26.45 18.20
CA GLU A 346 -4.59 -26.38 16.75
C GLU A 346 -4.16 -25.01 16.20
N SER A 347 -4.58 -23.92 16.86
CA SER A 347 -4.15 -22.56 16.51
C SER A 347 -2.64 -22.37 16.67
N LEU A 348 -2.05 -22.91 17.75
CA LEU A 348 -0.61 -22.87 17.98
C LEU A 348 0.15 -23.67 16.92
N ALA A 349 -0.35 -24.85 16.55
CA ALA A 349 0.25 -25.69 15.51
C ALA A 349 0.28 -24.97 14.15
N GLN A 350 -0.83 -24.31 13.77
CA GLN A 350 -0.87 -23.48 12.55
C GLN A 350 0.14 -22.33 12.60
N THR A 351 0.23 -21.64 13.74
CA THR A 351 1.19 -20.54 13.92
C THR A 351 2.64 -21.01 13.77
N ILE A 352 2.98 -22.17 14.34
CA ILE A 352 4.32 -22.76 14.22
C ILE A 352 4.63 -23.10 12.76
N GLN A 353 3.67 -23.66 12.03
CA GLN A 353 3.85 -24.00 10.62
C GLN A 353 4.08 -22.74 9.76
N GLU A 354 3.31 -21.67 9.99
CA GLU A 354 3.51 -20.39 9.30
C GLU A 354 4.88 -19.77 9.58
N GLN A 355 5.33 -19.82 10.84
CA GLN A 355 6.65 -19.32 11.22
C GLN A 355 7.78 -20.13 10.57
N ALA A 356 7.63 -21.45 10.45
CA ALA A 356 8.60 -22.29 9.75
C ALA A 356 8.70 -21.93 8.26
N GLN A 357 7.56 -21.73 7.57
CA GLN A 357 7.53 -21.32 6.17
C GLN A 357 8.18 -19.94 5.96
N LYS A 358 7.87 -18.96 6.81
CA LYS A 358 8.51 -17.63 6.77
C LYS A 358 10.01 -17.73 7.02
N GLY A 359 10.44 -18.59 7.95
CA GLY A 359 11.86 -18.85 8.21
C GLY A 359 12.62 -19.41 7.00
N GLU A 360 12.00 -20.30 6.22
CA GLU A 360 12.59 -20.79 4.97
C GLU A 360 12.68 -19.69 3.90
N GLN A 361 11.62 -18.88 3.75
CA GLN A 361 11.64 -17.75 2.82
C GLN A 361 12.74 -16.74 3.14
N ILE A 362 12.92 -16.42 4.42
CA ILE A 362 13.98 -15.50 4.87
C ILE A 362 15.37 -16.06 4.49
N LYS A 363 15.61 -17.37 4.64
CA LYS A 363 16.88 -17.98 4.26
C LYS A 363 17.16 -17.86 2.75
N LEU A 364 16.15 -18.11 1.92
CA LEU A 364 16.29 -17.99 0.46
C LEU A 364 16.58 -16.54 0.04
N LEU A 365 15.88 -15.58 0.65
CA LEU A 365 16.11 -14.15 0.41
C LEU A 365 17.50 -13.71 0.89
N ASP A 366 17.99 -14.20 2.04
CA ASP A 366 19.33 -13.90 2.53
C ASP A 366 20.42 -14.42 1.57
N GLU A 367 20.23 -15.61 1.01
CA GLU A 367 21.13 -16.15 -0.03
C GLU A 367 21.12 -15.28 -1.29
N GLU A 368 19.94 -14.85 -1.77
CA GLU A 368 19.81 -13.98 -2.93
C GLU A 368 20.53 -12.63 -2.72
N VAL A 369 20.35 -12.01 -1.55
CA VAL A 369 21.03 -10.76 -1.19
C VAL A 369 22.55 -10.95 -1.24
N ARG A 370 23.09 -12.03 -0.66
CA ARG A 370 24.54 -12.31 -0.70
C ARG A 370 25.06 -12.47 -2.13
N TYR A 371 24.30 -13.13 -3.01
CA TYR A 371 24.68 -13.26 -4.42
C TYR A 371 24.69 -11.91 -5.13
N LEU A 372 23.70 -11.06 -4.88
CA LEU A 372 23.62 -9.72 -5.47
C LEU A 372 24.76 -8.81 -4.99
N GLU A 373 25.10 -8.85 -3.70
CA GLU A 373 26.24 -8.11 -3.14
C GLU A 373 27.57 -8.57 -3.75
N ALA A 374 27.77 -9.89 -3.91
CA ALA A 374 28.95 -10.42 -4.57
C ALA A 374 29.02 -9.97 -6.04
N LEU A 375 27.89 -10.00 -6.75
CA LEU A 375 27.81 -9.55 -8.14
C LEU A 375 28.16 -8.08 -8.28
N ASP A 376 27.63 -7.20 -7.42
CA ASP A 376 27.94 -5.77 -7.43
C ASP A 376 29.44 -5.52 -7.20
N MET A 377 30.03 -6.22 -6.22
CA MET A 377 31.48 -6.14 -5.98
C MET A 377 32.28 -6.57 -7.22
N HIS A 378 31.91 -7.67 -7.87
CA HIS A 378 32.62 -8.17 -9.05
C HIS A 378 32.46 -7.26 -10.28
N LEU A 379 31.25 -6.76 -10.54
CA LEU A 379 31.00 -5.82 -11.63
C LEU A 379 31.69 -4.48 -11.39
N GLY A 380 31.73 -4.00 -10.15
CA GLY A 380 32.47 -2.80 -9.76
C GLY A 380 33.97 -2.94 -10.05
N ARG A 381 34.58 -4.08 -9.68
CA ARG A 381 35.99 -4.38 -10.01
C ARG A 381 36.22 -4.46 -11.51
N PHE A 382 35.35 -5.17 -12.23
CA PHE A 382 35.45 -5.30 -13.69
C PHE A 382 35.38 -3.94 -14.39
N ARG A 383 34.48 -3.04 -13.96
CA ARG A 383 34.38 -1.68 -14.48
C ARG A 383 35.67 -0.89 -14.27
N LEU A 384 36.26 -0.98 -13.07
CA LEU A 384 37.53 -0.32 -12.75
C LEU A 384 38.69 -0.86 -13.61
N GLU A 385 38.79 -2.19 -13.78
CA GLU A 385 39.79 -2.81 -14.64
C GLU A 385 39.63 -2.41 -16.12
N LEU A 386 38.39 -2.39 -16.62
CA LEU A 386 38.11 -1.94 -17.98
C LEU A 386 38.48 -0.47 -18.20
N ALA A 387 38.08 0.41 -17.27
CA ALA A 387 38.43 1.83 -17.33
C ALA A 387 39.95 2.03 -17.30
N GLY A 388 40.65 1.30 -16.42
CA GLY A 388 42.10 1.30 -16.32
C GLY A 388 42.83 0.85 -17.59
N ARG A 389 42.19 0.04 -18.45
CA ARG A 389 42.77 -0.43 -19.72
C ARG A 389 42.36 0.42 -20.93
N ILE A 390 41.11 0.85 -21.02
CA ILE A 390 40.57 1.60 -22.17
C ILE A 390 41.11 3.01 -22.20
N ARG A 391 41.12 3.69 -21.04
CA ARG A 391 41.52 5.10 -20.96
C ARG A 391 42.96 5.35 -21.43
N PRO A 392 44.00 4.59 -20.97
CA PRO A 392 45.36 4.79 -21.47
C PRO A 392 45.49 4.46 -22.96
N LEU A 393 44.74 3.48 -23.47
CA LEU A 393 44.74 3.13 -24.88
C LEU A 393 44.17 4.26 -25.75
N LEU A 394 43.05 4.86 -25.34
CA LEU A 394 42.46 6.02 -26.01
C LEU A 394 43.41 7.22 -25.99
N ALA A 395 43.97 7.54 -24.82
CA ALA A 395 44.95 8.61 -24.66
C ALA A 395 46.16 8.42 -25.59
N HIS A 396 46.70 7.20 -25.66
CA HIS A 396 47.82 6.86 -26.53
C HIS A 396 47.48 7.03 -28.03
N ARG A 397 46.34 6.52 -28.49
CA ARG A 397 45.89 6.66 -29.89
C ARG A 397 45.62 8.11 -30.25
N ALA A 398 44.91 8.84 -29.40
CA ALA A 398 44.63 10.25 -29.61
C ALA A 398 45.92 11.09 -29.63
N SER A 399 46.91 10.76 -28.79
CA SER A 399 48.24 11.39 -28.80
C SER A 399 48.97 11.18 -30.13
N GLN A 400 48.95 9.97 -30.69
CA GLN A 400 49.57 9.67 -31.99
C GLN A 400 48.95 10.48 -33.13
N LEU A 401 47.61 10.54 -33.16
CA LEU A 401 46.86 11.31 -34.16
C LEU A 401 47.13 12.80 -34.01
N LEU A 402 47.13 13.30 -32.78
CA LEU A 402 47.38 14.71 -32.48
C LEU A 402 48.81 15.12 -32.86
N ALA A 403 49.82 14.27 -32.62
CA ALA A 403 51.19 14.51 -33.03
C ALA A 403 51.32 14.65 -34.56
N LEU A 404 50.68 13.74 -35.30
CA LEU A 404 50.68 13.75 -36.77
C LEU A 404 50.04 15.03 -37.33
N VAL A 405 48.87 15.37 -36.79
CA VAL A 405 48.06 16.50 -37.22
C VAL A 405 48.68 17.85 -36.83
N SER A 406 49.28 17.93 -35.65
CA SER A 406 49.88 19.16 -35.11
C SER A 406 51.34 19.36 -35.52
N ASN A 407 51.90 18.55 -36.43
CA ASN A 407 53.29 18.67 -36.86
C ASN A 407 54.28 18.44 -35.68
N ASN A 408 53.96 17.51 -34.79
CA ASN A 408 54.67 17.25 -33.53
C ASN A 408 54.69 18.42 -32.52
N ARG A 409 53.83 19.42 -32.70
CA ARG A 409 53.67 20.49 -31.70
C ARG A 409 53.03 19.95 -30.42
N TYR A 410 52.00 19.11 -30.55
CA TYR A 410 51.30 18.46 -29.44
C TYR A 410 51.47 16.95 -29.56
N GLN A 411 52.28 16.37 -28.68
CA GLN A 411 52.66 14.96 -28.78
C GLN A 411 51.98 14.07 -27.74
N TRP A 412 51.41 14.67 -26.70
CA TRP A 412 50.87 13.93 -25.57
C TRP A 412 49.50 14.48 -25.15
N LEU A 413 48.54 13.59 -25.06
CA LEU A 413 47.17 13.81 -24.63
C LEU A 413 46.86 12.79 -23.55
N GLU A 414 46.39 13.27 -22.40
CA GLU A 414 45.91 12.47 -21.29
C GLU A 414 44.42 12.64 -21.09
N LEU A 415 43.81 11.61 -20.52
CA LEU A 415 42.42 11.57 -20.12
C LEU A 415 42.37 11.35 -18.61
N ASP A 416 41.61 12.18 -17.88
CA ASP A 416 41.43 12.02 -16.44
C ASP A 416 40.40 10.90 -16.09
N GLU A 417 39.99 10.80 -14.82
CA GLU A 417 39.03 9.78 -14.38
C GLU A 417 37.63 9.93 -14.99
N ASP A 418 37.28 11.15 -15.38
CA ASP A 418 36.00 11.51 -15.98
C ASP A 418 36.09 11.70 -17.50
N TYR A 419 37.20 11.23 -18.12
CA TYR A 419 37.52 11.40 -19.55
C TYR A 419 37.69 12.87 -19.99
N GLY A 420 37.99 13.78 -19.06
CA GLY A 420 38.43 15.14 -19.35
C GLY A 420 39.76 15.14 -20.10
N ILE A 421 39.86 15.98 -21.12
CA ILE A 421 41.01 16.02 -22.03
C ILE A 421 42.07 17.00 -21.54
N GLN A 422 43.29 16.50 -21.35
CA GLN A 422 44.47 17.31 -21.07
C GLN A 422 45.50 17.14 -22.20
N VAL A 423 45.94 18.25 -22.78
CA VAL A 423 46.94 18.25 -23.85
C VAL A 423 48.21 18.88 -23.34
N TYR A 424 49.33 18.24 -23.64
CA TYR A 424 50.64 18.72 -23.23
C TYR A 424 51.20 19.66 -24.30
N ASP A 425 51.58 20.84 -23.84
CA ASP A 425 52.31 21.83 -24.61
C ASP A 425 53.69 21.95 -23.98
N ALA A 426 54.72 21.51 -24.71
CA ALA A 426 56.03 21.18 -24.16
C ALA A 426 55.95 20.17 -23.00
N ASN A 427 56.12 20.62 -21.75
CA ASN A 427 56.16 19.77 -20.55
C ASN A 427 55.00 20.03 -19.56
N GLN A 428 54.03 20.86 -19.94
CA GLN A 428 52.91 21.20 -19.06
C GLN A 428 51.58 20.75 -19.67
N ALA A 429 50.77 20.10 -18.84
CA ALA A 429 49.42 19.69 -19.18
C ALA A 429 48.45 20.86 -19.04
N PHE A 430 47.61 21.06 -20.05
CA PHE A 430 46.54 22.06 -20.01
C PHE A 430 45.22 21.43 -20.44
N GLY A 431 44.13 21.85 -19.79
CA GLY A 431 42.79 21.49 -20.24
C GLY A 431 42.52 22.02 -21.64
N VAL A 432 41.70 21.29 -22.42
CA VAL A 432 41.38 21.62 -23.81
C VAL A 432 40.89 23.08 -23.99
N ASN A 433 40.18 23.63 -22.99
CA ASN A 433 39.64 24.99 -23.01
C ASN A 433 40.70 26.11 -23.12
N ARG A 434 41.98 25.84 -22.83
CA ARG A 434 43.08 26.83 -22.98
C ARG A 434 43.46 27.07 -24.43
N PHE A 435 43.30 26.05 -25.28
CA PHE A 435 43.77 26.08 -26.66
C PHE A 435 42.84 26.94 -27.53
N SER A 436 43.35 27.39 -28.68
CA SER A 436 42.51 28.11 -29.65
C SER A 436 41.35 27.22 -30.10
N GLY A 437 40.23 27.82 -30.54
CA GLY A 437 39.06 27.03 -30.96
C GLY A 437 39.39 25.99 -32.04
N GLY A 438 40.30 26.31 -32.99
CA GLY A 438 40.76 25.33 -33.98
C GLY A 438 41.59 24.19 -33.39
N GLU A 439 42.44 24.46 -32.42
CA GLU A 439 43.21 23.42 -31.71
C GLU A 439 42.29 22.54 -30.85
N GLN A 440 41.25 23.11 -30.23
CA GLN A 440 40.22 22.35 -29.51
C GLN A 440 39.49 21.38 -30.42
N ASP A 441 39.09 21.84 -31.61
CA ASP A 441 38.40 21.01 -32.59
C ASP A 441 39.29 19.89 -33.13
N LEU A 442 40.58 20.17 -33.37
CA LEU A 442 41.55 19.15 -33.77
C LEU A 442 41.76 18.08 -32.69
N VAL A 443 41.84 18.49 -31.42
CA VAL A 443 41.97 17.57 -30.27
C VAL A 443 40.72 16.69 -30.16
N ASN A 444 39.53 17.28 -30.26
CA ASN A 444 38.27 16.55 -30.24
C ASN A 444 38.12 15.58 -31.42
N LEU A 445 38.55 15.98 -32.61
CA LEU A 445 38.58 15.13 -33.80
C LEU A 445 39.51 13.92 -33.59
N CYS A 446 40.73 14.15 -33.10
CA CYS A 446 41.70 13.08 -32.82
C CYS A 446 41.16 12.09 -31.78
N LEU A 447 40.49 12.56 -30.74
CA LEU A 447 39.88 11.70 -29.74
C LEU A 447 38.71 10.88 -30.31
N ARG A 448 37.82 11.50 -31.10
CA ARG A 448 36.70 10.79 -31.75
C ARG A 448 37.21 9.67 -32.66
N ILE A 449 38.24 9.95 -33.45
CA ILE A 449 38.89 8.96 -34.30
C ILE A 449 39.50 7.84 -33.44
N ALA A 450 40.21 8.17 -32.37
CA ALA A 450 40.80 7.18 -31.45
C ALA A 450 39.72 6.27 -30.83
N ILE A 451 38.57 6.82 -30.45
CA ILE A 451 37.42 6.05 -29.95
C ILE A 451 36.91 5.09 -31.03
N SER A 452 36.68 5.59 -32.26
CA SER A 452 36.22 4.75 -33.37
C SER A 452 37.19 3.60 -33.68
N GLN A 453 38.51 3.87 -33.64
CA GLN A 453 39.54 2.85 -33.82
C GLN A 453 39.51 1.79 -32.71
N VAL A 454 39.49 2.21 -31.45
CA VAL A 454 39.48 1.28 -30.30
C VAL A 454 38.20 0.43 -30.26
N VAL A 455 37.05 1.01 -30.60
CA VAL A 455 35.78 0.27 -30.71
C VAL A 455 35.84 -0.76 -31.83
N ALA A 456 36.29 -0.36 -33.02
CA ALA A 456 36.40 -1.27 -34.17
C ALA A 456 37.35 -2.45 -33.90
N GLU A 457 38.52 -2.20 -33.32
CA GLU A 457 39.50 -3.24 -32.96
C GLU A 457 38.93 -4.25 -31.95
N ARG A 458 38.15 -3.78 -30.94
CA ARG A 458 37.59 -4.66 -29.90
C ARG A 458 36.36 -5.44 -30.34
N SER A 459 35.59 -4.93 -31.30
CA SER A 459 34.47 -5.65 -31.91
C SER A 459 34.93 -6.74 -32.90
N GLY A 460 36.25 -6.98 -33.03
CA GLY A 460 36.81 -7.89 -34.04
C GLY A 460 36.67 -7.35 -35.46
N GLY A 461 36.43 -6.05 -35.60
CA GLY A 461 36.22 -5.37 -36.87
C GLY A 461 37.50 -5.08 -37.62
N PHE A 462 37.36 -4.82 -38.93
CA PHE A 462 38.44 -4.34 -39.78
C PHE A 462 38.89 -2.93 -39.36
N PRO A 463 40.14 -2.51 -39.64
CA PRO A 463 40.60 -1.16 -39.38
C PRO A 463 39.64 -0.12 -39.99
N VAL A 464 39.42 0.97 -39.27
CA VAL A 464 38.55 2.08 -39.72
C VAL A 464 39.17 2.71 -40.96
N ASN A 465 38.64 2.36 -42.14
CA ASN A 465 39.19 2.79 -43.44
C ASN A 465 38.39 3.93 -44.08
N PHE A 466 37.23 4.25 -43.52
CA PHE A 466 36.28 5.24 -44.03
C PHE A 466 35.91 6.22 -42.92
N LEU A 467 36.06 7.52 -43.19
CA LEU A 467 35.72 8.60 -42.26
C LEU A 467 34.73 9.54 -42.96
N VAL A 468 33.63 9.91 -42.29
CA VAL A 468 32.68 10.91 -42.77
C VAL A 468 32.71 12.11 -41.83
N LEU A 469 32.88 13.30 -42.39
CA LEU A 469 32.91 14.56 -41.67
C LEU A 469 31.76 15.43 -42.18
N ASP A 470 30.80 15.73 -41.31
CA ASP A 470 29.61 16.51 -41.65
C ASP A 470 29.69 17.92 -41.05
N GLU A 471 29.73 18.93 -41.92
CA GLU A 471 29.70 20.36 -41.60
C GLU A 471 30.73 20.84 -40.56
N VAL A 472 31.90 20.20 -40.52
CA VAL A 472 32.95 20.48 -39.52
C VAL A 472 33.65 21.84 -39.70
N PHE A 473 33.28 22.62 -40.73
CA PHE A 473 33.91 23.90 -41.09
C PHE A 473 32.99 25.13 -40.98
N ALA A 474 31.69 24.93 -40.71
CA ALA A 474 30.66 25.97 -40.75
C ALA A 474 30.90 27.13 -39.75
N SER A 475 31.57 26.86 -38.63
CA SER A 475 31.80 27.79 -37.52
C SER A 475 33.24 28.29 -37.40
N GLN A 476 34.09 28.03 -38.40
CA GLN A 476 35.53 28.24 -38.30
C GLN A 476 36.01 29.45 -39.12
N ASP A 477 36.99 30.18 -38.61
CA ASP A 477 37.69 31.22 -39.37
C ASP A 477 38.61 30.59 -40.45
N GLU A 478 39.06 31.37 -41.43
CA GLU A 478 39.86 30.88 -42.55
C GLU A 478 41.17 30.19 -42.11
N GLU A 479 41.80 30.68 -41.02
CA GLU A 479 43.03 30.10 -40.46
C GLU A 479 42.78 28.70 -39.85
N ARG A 480 41.65 28.52 -39.14
CA ARG A 480 41.22 27.24 -38.58
C ARG A 480 40.80 26.24 -39.65
N LYS A 481 40.12 26.70 -40.71
CA LYS A 481 39.75 25.84 -41.85
C LYS A 481 40.99 25.25 -42.50
N GLN A 482 41.98 26.09 -42.79
CA GLN A 482 43.24 25.66 -43.41
C GLN A 482 43.99 24.66 -42.51
N SER A 483 44.02 24.92 -41.20
CA SER A 483 44.64 24.02 -40.21
C SER A 483 43.97 22.63 -40.16
N ILE A 484 42.64 22.57 -40.24
CA ILE A 484 41.89 21.30 -40.28
C ILE A 484 42.07 20.59 -41.62
N LEU A 485 42.13 21.30 -42.75
CA LEU A 485 42.39 20.68 -44.05
C LEU A 485 43.80 20.08 -44.12
N ASP A 486 44.81 20.76 -43.61
CA ASP A 486 46.17 20.23 -43.48
C ASP A 486 46.21 18.99 -42.58
N ALA A 487 45.48 19.04 -41.46
CA ALA A 487 45.30 17.91 -40.55
C ALA A 487 44.70 16.68 -41.25
N LEU A 488 43.60 16.88 -42.00
CA LEU A 488 42.91 15.82 -42.72
C LEU A 488 43.75 15.25 -43.86
N ASN A 489 44.52 16.10 -44.54
CA ASN A 489 45.45 15.64 -45.56
C ASN A 489 46.53 14.73 -44.95
N ARG A 490 47.03 15.04 -43.75
CA ARG A 490 47.96 14.16 -43.03
C ARG A 490 47.29 12.86 -42.58
N LEU A 491 46.04 12.95 -42.13
CA LEU A 491 45.23 11.79 -41.75
C LEU A 491 44.81 10.92 -42.94
N SER A 492 44.86 11.42 -44.18
CA SER A 492 44.58 10.62 -45.39
C SER A 492 45.55 9.44 -45.55
N SER A 493 46.71 9.48 -44.90
CA SER A 493 47.63 8.33 -44.82
C SER A 493 47.12 7.19 -43.92
N GLN A 494 46.21 7.49 -42.99
CA GLN A 494 45.63 6.55 -42.03
C GLN A 494 44.26 6.01 -42.49
N PHE A 495 43.53 6.78 -43.31
CA PHE A 495 42.21 6.41 -43.83
C PHE A 495 42.24 6.25 -45.35
N ARG A 496 41.74 5.12 -45.86
CA ARG A 496 41.66 4.87 -47.30
C ARG A 496 40.71 5.86 -48.00
N GLN A 497 39.68 6.33 -47.32
CA GLN A 497 38.70 7.26 -47.87
C GLN A 497 38.16 8.18 -46.78
N ILE A 498 38.20 9.49 -47.03
CA ILE A 498 37.60 10.53 -46.18
C ILE A 498 36.52 11.22 -47.01
N PHE A 499 35.29 11.21 -46.52
CA PHE A 499 34.15 11.90 -47.10
C PHE A 499 33.85 13.16 -46.29
N MET A 500 33.66 14.28 -46.96
CA MET A 500 33.43 15.57 -46.32
C MET A 500 32.18 16.21 -46.90
N ILE A 501 31.26 16.60 -46.03
CA ILE A 501 30.05 17.34 -46.37
C ILE A 501 30.25 18.76 -45.84
N THR A 502 30.21 19.74 -46.74
CA THR A 502 30.38 21.15 -46.37
C THR A 502 29.70 22.07 -47.37
N HIS A 503 29.11 23.16 -46.88
CA HIS A 503 28.62 24.26 -47.70
C HIS A 503 29.68 25.37 -47.94
N VAL A 504 30.90 25.22 -47.44
CA VAL A 504 31.95 26.25 -47.56
C VAL A 504 32.61 26.20 -48.94
N GLU A 505 32.37 27.23 -49.75
CA GLU A 505 32.87 27.29 -51.13
C GLU A 505 34.40 27.29 -51.25
N ALA A 506 35.12 27.91 -50.29
CA ALA A 506 36.58 27.99 -50.29
C ALA A 506 37.28 26.61 -50.23
N ILE A 507 36.59 25.57 -49.74
CA ILE A 507 37.14 24.21 -49.63
C ILE A 507 37.14 23.50 -50.99
N LYS A 508 36.29 23.94 -51.93
CA LYS A 508 36.18 23.38 -53.29
C LYS A 508 37.49 23.49 -54.08
N GLU A 509 38.36 24.45 -53.77
CA GLU A 509 39.62 24.63 -54.51
C GLU A 509 40.76 23.72 -54.00
N ILE A 510 40.56 23.07 -52.84
CA ILE A 510 41.62 22.33 -52.12
C ILE A 510 41.44 20.81 -52.27
N LEU A 511 40.20 20.34 -52.47
CA LEU A 511 39.88 18.92 -52.53
C LEU A 511 39.96 18.34 -53.95
N PRO A 512 40.48 17.11 -54.12
CA PRO A 512 40.76 16.53 -55.44
C PRO A 512 39.52 15.98 -56.15
N VAL A 513 38.43 15.68 -55.44
CA VAL A 513 37.19 15.09 -55.99
C VAL A 513 36.00 15.72 -55.27
N ILE A 514 35.04 16.26 -56.02
CA ILE A 514 33.91 16.98 -55.44
C ILE A 514 32.60 16.40 -55.98
N LEU A 515 31.68 16.07 -55.08
CA LEU A 515 30.29 15.77 -55.43
C LEU A 515 29.46 17.03 -55.17
N GLU A 516 29.19 17.81 -56.21
CA GLU A 516 28.42 19.04 -56.09
C GLU A 516 26.92 18.70 -56.10
N VAL A 517 26.22 19.09 -55.02
CA VAL A 517 24.77 18.94 -54.89
C VAL A 517 24.11 20.29 -55.14
N ARG A 518 23.18 20.36 -56.10
CA ARG A 518 22.44 21.57 -56.45
C ARG A 518 20.94 21.30 -56.56
N PHE A 519 20.13 22.30 -56.20
CA PHE A 519 18.70 22.23 -56.44
C PHE A 519 18.42 22.18 -57.95
N ARG A 520 17.64 21.18 -58.37
CA ARG A 520 17.16 21.05 -59.75
C ARG A 520 15.84 21.80 -59.93
N ASP A 521 14.98 21.72 -58.92
CA ASP A 521 13.75 22.52 -58.74
C ASP A 521 13.46 22.70 -57.23
N ALA A 522 12.26 23.19 -56.88
CA ALA A 522 11.90 23.48 -55.49
C ALA A 522 11.79 22.24 -54.59
N GLU A 523 11.68 21.03 -55.15
CA GLU A 523 11.48 19.79 -54.40
C GLU A 523 12.57 18.73 -54.65
N THR A 524 13.43 18.93 -55.65
CA THR A 524 14.45 17.95 -56.03
C THR A 524 15.85 18.55 -56.12
N SER A 525 16.85 17.75 -55.76
CA SER A 525 18.27 18.08 -55.90
C SER A 525 18.95 17.07 -56.83
N GLU A 526 20.00 17.50 -57.52
CA GLU A 526 20.86 16.64 -58.32
C GLU A 526 22.30 16.73 -57.83
N ALA A 527 23.04 15.61 -57.94
CA ALA A 527 24.43 15.50 -57.54
C ALA A 527 25.31 15.20 -58.76
N VAL A 528 26.37 15.98 -58.95
CA VAL A 528 27.28 15.88 -60.11
C VAL A 528 28.71 15.81 -59.62
N TRP A 529 29.47 14.82 -60.10
CA TRP A 529 30.91 14.72 -59.84
C TRP A 529 31.66 15.78 -60.63
N ARG A 530 32.52 16.54 -59.95
CA ARG A 530 33.46 17.50 -60.51
C ARG A 530 34.89 17.14 -60.17
#